data_AF-A0A3Q2WAK1-F1
#
_entry.id   AF-A0A3Q2WAK1-F1
#
_cell.length_a   1.000
_cell.length_b   1.000
_cell.length_c   1.000
_cell.angle_alpha   90.00
_cell.angle_beta   90.00
_cell.angle_gamma   90.00
#
_symmetry.space_group_name_H-M   'P 1'
#
loop_
_entity.id
_entity.type
_entity.pdbx_description
1 polymer ?
#
loop_
_entity_poly.entity_id
_entity_poly.type
_entity_poly.pdbx_seq_one_letter_code
_entity_poly.pdbx_strand_id
1 'polypeptide(L)' 'MAGAEEMNKYRSPLVSRYASKEMSYNFSEKKFITWRKLWIFLAKAEKEVLRVVWMLPGAD' A
#
# COMPACT_ATOMS: atom_id res chain seq x y z
N MET A 1 16.59 22.98 -19.34
CA MET A 1 15.25 23.61 -19.22
C MET A 1 14.18 22.63 -18.66
N ALA A 2 14.53 21.66 -17.79
CA ALA A 2 13.55 20.70 -17.27
C ALA A 2 12.82 21.17 -15.98
N GLY A 3 13.36 22.19 -15.29
CA GLY A 3 12.82 22.64 -14.00
C GLY A 3 11.66 23.64 -14.06
N ALA A 4 11.49 24.36 -15.18
CA ALA A 4 10.45 25.39 -15.30
C ALA A 4 9.05 24.80 -15.57
N GLU A 5 8.99 23.71 -16.35
CA GLU A 5 7.74 22.99 -16.69
C GLU A 5 7.03 22.40 -15.46
N GLU A 6 7.79 22.00 -14.43
CA GLU A 6 7.24 21.40 -13.21
C GLU A 6 6.52 22.41 -12.30
N MET A 7 6.86 23.70 -12.40
CA MET A 7 6.26 24.77 -11.58
C MET A 7 4.87 25.18 -12.08
N ASN A 8 4.53 24.86 -13.34
CA ASN A 8 3.22 25.14 -13.94
C ASN A 8 2.18 24.04 -13.64
N LYS A 9 2.57 22.93 -13.02
CA LYS A 9 1.65 21.87 -12.58
C LYS A 9 1.17 22.16 -11.16
N TYR A 10 -0.14 22.01 -10.94
CA TYR A 10 -0.73 22.16 -9.61
C TYR A 10 -0.03 21.24 -8.60
N ARG A 11 0.59 21.84 -7.58
CA ARG A 11 1.20 21.14 -6.45
C ARG A 11 0.50 21.57 -5.17
N SER A 12 0.02 20.60 -4.40
CA SER A 12 -0.56 20.89 -3.10
C SER A 12 0.53 21.45 -2.17
N PRO A 13 0.35 22.65 -1.57
CA PRO A 13 1.34 23.24 -0.66
C PRO A 13 1.57 22.38 0.57
N LEU A 14 0.59 21.55 0.94
CA LEU A 14 0.71 20.57 2.02
C LEU A 14 1.79 19.53 1.72
N VAL A 15 1.95 19.12 0.47
CA VAL A 15 2.94 18.09 0.08
C VAL A 15 4.28 18.71 -0.29
N SER A 16 4.30 19.92 -0.87
CA SER A 16 5.52 20.54 -1.41
C SER A 16 6.26 21.46 -0.44
N ARG A 17 5.58 22.06 0.55
CA ARG A 17 6.17 23.05 1.45
C ARG A 17 6.12 22.67 2.93
N TYR A 18 5.05 22.01 3.37
CA TYR A 18 4.80 21.78 4.79
C TYR A 18 5.01 20.34 5.26
N ALA A 19 4.78 19.34 4.40
CA ALA A 19 5.00 17.94 4.76
C ALA A 19 6.50 17.59 4.83
N SER A 20 6.86 16.82 5.85
CA SER A 20 8.18 16.19 5.91
C SER A 20 8.36 15.20 4.76
N LYS A 21 9.62 14.95 4.36
CA LYS A 21 9.95 13.97 3.31
C LYS A 21 9.35 12.59 3.62
N GLU A 22 9.39 12.18 4.88
CA GLU A 22 8.82 10.90 5.34
C GLU A 22 7.30 10.84 5.20
N MET A 23 6.60 11.92 5.56
CA MET A 23 5.15 11.99 5.44
C MET A 23 4.71 11.96 3.98
N SER A 24 5.35 12.75 3.12
CA SER A 24 5.10 12.73 1.68
C SER A 24 5.40 11.36 1.06
N TYR A 25 6.43 10.66 1.54
CA TYR A 25 6.76 9.31 1.10
C TYR A 25 5.69 8.27 1.50
N ASN A 26 5.08 8.39 2.67
CA ASN A 26 4.03 7.47 3.11
C ASN A 26 2.81 7.47 2.17
N PHE A 27 2.44 8.64 1.63
CA PHE A 27 1.29 8.80 0.72
C PHE A 27 1.66 8.77 -0.77
N SER A 28 2.94 8.50 -1.09
CA SER A 28 3.43 8.31 -2.44
C SER A 28 3.00 6.96 -3.03
N GLU A 29 3.63 6.54 -4.13
CA GLU A 29 3.45 5.22 -4.75
C GLU A 29 3.66 4.03 -3.77
N LYS A 30 4.30 4.27 -2.61
CA LYS A 30 4.37 3.34 -1.48
C LYS A 30 3.00 2.75 -1.10
N LYS A 31 1.89 3.47 -1.32
CA LYS A 31 0.53 2.96 -1.08
C LYS A 31 0.23 1.68 -1.87
N PHE A 32 0.63 1.63 -3.15
CA PHE A 32 0.37 0.48 -4.01
C PHE A 32 1.20 -0.75 -3.60
N ILE A 33 2.45 -0.52 -3.18
CA ILE A 33 3.30 -1.58 -2.62
C ILE A 33 2.66 -2.15 -1.34
N THR A 34 2.14 -1.27 -0.48
CA THR A 34 1.45 -1.66 0.75
C THR A 34 0.19 -2.49 0.46
N TRP A 35 -0.62 -2.09 -0.52
CA TRP A 35 -1.81 -2.86 -0.91
C TRP A 35 -1.48 -4.25 -1.45
N ARG A 36 -0.43 -4.39 -2.27
CA ARG A 36 0.01 -5.71 -2.73
C ARG A 36 0.45 -6.61 -1.58
N LYS A 37 1.11 -6.04 -0.56
CA LYS A 37 1.45 -6.79 0.66
C LYS A 37 0.20 -7.26 1.40
N LEU A 38 -0.83 -6.42 1.50
CA LEU A 38 -2.11 -6.80 2.11
C LEU A 38 -2.78 -7.96 1.37
N TRP A 39 -2.76 -7.99 0.04
CA TRP A 39 -3.27 -9.14 -0.71
C TRP A 39 -2.50 -10.44 -0.42
N ILE A 40 -1.17 -10.36 -0.30
CA ILE A 40 -0.37 -11.52 0.09
C ILE A 40 -0.74 -11.99 1.50
N PHE A 41 -0.93 -11.07 2.44
CA PHE A 41 -1.36 -11.42 3.80
C PHE A 41 -2.75 -12.03 3.82
N LEU A 42 -3.68 -11.49 3.04
CA LEU A 42 -5.03 -12.03 2.89
C LEU A 42 -5.00 -13.45 2.34
N ALA A 43 -4.29 -13.70 1.23
CA ALA A 43 -4.16 -15.03 0.64
C ALA A 43 -3.52 -16.04 1.59
N LYS A 44 -2.54 -15.61 2.40
CA LYS A 44 -1.93 -16.44 3.45
C LYS A 44 -2.94 -16.78 4.55
N ALA A 45 -3.71 -15.80 5.01
CA ALA A 45 -4.73 -16.01 6.03
C ALA A 45 -5.83 -16.95 5.54
N GLU A 46 -6.33 -16.77 4.31
CA GLU A 46 -7.34 -17.65 3.70
C GLU A 46 -6.83 -19.08 3.54
N LYS A 47 -5.58 -19.26 3.10
CA LYS A 47 -4.96 -20.60 3.01
C LYS A 47 -4.85 -21.27 4.38
N GLU A 48 -4.49 -20.51 5.41
CA GLU A 48 -4.35 -21.05 6.77
C GLU A 48 -5.71 -21.42 7.36
N VAL A 49 -6.73 -20.57 7.20
CA VAL A 49 -8.12 -20.87 7.59
C VAL A 49 -8.61 -22.12 6.87
N LEU A 50 -8.40 -22.20 5.55
CA LEU A 50 -8.72 -23.38 4.75
C LEU A 50 -8.04 -24.62 5.35
N ARG A 51 -6.73 -24.56 5.61
CA ARG A 51 -5.97 -25.69 6.20
C ARG A 51 -6.57 -26.15 7.53
N VAL A 52 -6.94 -25.23 8.40
CA VAL A 52 -7.48 -25.55 9.73
C VAL A 52 -8.86 -26.20 9.62
N VAL A 53 -9.70 -25.76 8.68
CA VAL A 53 -11.03 -26.36 8.45
C VAL A 53 -10.92 -27.81 7.96
N TRP A 54 -9.98 -28.13 7.07
CA TRP A 54 -9.78 -29.50 6.57
C TRP A 54 -9.03 -30.43 7.53
N MET A 55 -8.53 -29.92 8.66
CA MET A 55 -7.86 -30.71 9.69
C MET A 55 -8.79 -31.12 10.86
N LEU A 56 -10.06 -30.74 10.83
CA LEU A 56 -11.03 -31.17 11.83
C LEU A 56 -11.50 -32.61 11.53
N PRO A 57 -11.34 -33.56 12.47
CA PRO A 57 -11.88 -34.91 12.30
C PRO A 57 -13.41 -34.85 12.33
N GLY A 58 -14.06 -35.30 11.24
CA GLY A 58 -15.53 -35.38 11.13
C GLY A 58 -16.17 -34.47 10.07
N ALA A 59 -15.42 -34.08 9.03
CA ALA A 59 -15.94 -33.37 7.86
C ALA A 59 -16.15 -34.35 6.68
N ASP A 60 -16.88 -35.43 6.94
CA ASP A 60 -17.43 -36.41 6.01
C ASP A 60 -18.72 -36.99 6.58
#